data_AF-S7PLL1-F1
#
_entry.id   AF-S7PLL1-F1
#
_cell.length_a   1.000
_cell.length_b   1.000
_cell.length_c   1.000
_cell.angle_alpha   90.00
_cell.angle_beta   90.00
_cell.angle_gamma   90.00
#
_symmetry.space_group_name_H-M   'P 1'
#
loop_
_entity.id
_entity.type
_entity.pdbx_description
1 polymer ?
#
loop_
_entity_poly.entity_id
_entity_poly.type
_entity_poly.pdbx_seq_one_letter_code
_entity_poly.pdbx_strand_id
1 'polypeptide(L)'
;MQKFEKVPESKVVFDTEVASGVRSQVPGSEFPLAQCLAGCAVDPACSFLTVSTVGSDVSCDFYVWTSDSIACTASGQVVVSGNRSLPSRQHWLFKHLFSPQQANLWCLSQCSRHQACQVTTLQTRPGALRCVFYPDTQICTHSLQAQHCQLLLREEPTHIYRKLRASAVSGNWGLLDQAAALTWVQTHIAAFGGDPRRVTMAADRGGADVASIHLLTTGAGGSRLFRRAVLMGGSALSPAAVISPERAQQQAAALALEVGCPASPIQEMTSCLRQKPADTLNDAQTKLLAVSGPFHYWGPVLDGQFLREAPARALQRAPRATVDLLLGSSQDDGLIRRAKAVKQFEESQGRTSSKTAFYRALQNSLGGEDADPGVLAAATWYYSLEHSADDYASFSRALENATRDYFITCPVIDMARHWARRARGNVFLYHAPQSYGHGSLELLDDAQYAFGLPFHPAYGGQFTPEEKRTALKVMQYFIDCIRSGNPNYPHEFSRKGPEFAVPWPDFVPGTNGENYKEFSAQLPNRRGLKKADCSFWSKYIRSLKAPADEAKDGLSAGSEEEEQPAGSGLREDLPDPGSKSYSK
;
A
#
# COMPACT_ATOMS: atom_id res chain seq x y z
N MET A 1 -8.54 -0.09 24.80
CA MET A 1 -9.49 0.82 24.10
C MET A 1 -9.11 1.02 22.63
N GLN A 2 -8.88 -0.06 21.86
CA GLN A 2 -8.46 -0.03 20.45
C GLN A 2 -9.63 -0.15 19.44
N LYS A 3 -10.88 0.08 19.87
CA LYS A 3 -12.08 -0.09 19.02
C LYS A 3 -12.63 1.22 18.47
N PHE A 4 -12.08 2.37 18.89
CA PHE A 4 -12.59 3.69 18.52
C PHE A 4 -11.44 4.64 18.24
N GLU A 5 -11.60 5.51 17.24
CA GLU A 5 -10.71 6.63 16.94
C GLU A 5 -11.40 7.96 17.23
N LYS A 6 -10.65 8.97 17.71
CA LYS A 6 -11.18 10.33 17.87
C LYS A 6 -11.14 11.05 16.53
N VAL A 7 -12.27 11.59 16.09
CA VAL A 7 -12.38 12.29 14.79
C VAL A 7 -12.15 13.79 15.00
N PRO A 8 -11.28 14.44 14.21
CA PRO A 8 -11.10 15.89 14.25
C PRO A 8 -12.30 16.61 13.63
N GLU A 9 -12.67 17.76 14.19
CA GLU A 9 -13.82 18.58 13.75
C GLU A 9 -13.73 18.97 12.26
N SER A 10 -12.53 19.15 11.72
CA SER A 10 -12.28 19.48 10.30
C SER A 10 -12.73 18.40 9.30
N LYS A 11 -13.21 17.24 9.78
CA LYS A 11 -13.72 16.14 8.97
C LYS A 11 -15.24 15.93 9.11
N VAL A 12 -15.93 16.89 9.72
CA VAL A 12 -17.35 16.81 10.04
C VAL A 12 -18.13 17.96 9.42
N VAL A 13 -19.33 17.66 8.91
CA VAL A 13 -20.31 18.64 8.41
C VAL A 13 -21.54 18.61 9.32
N PHE A 14 -22.10 19.78 9.62
CA PHE A 14 -23.28 19.96 10.48
C PHE A 14 -24.49 20.46 9.69
N ASP A 15 -25.69 20.07 10.11
CA ASP A 15 -26.96 20.53 9.53
C ASP A 15 -27.69 21.48 10.50
N THR A 16 -27.89 22.74 10.09
CA THR A 16 -28.67 23.75 10.83
C THR A 16 -29.50 24.63 9.87
N GLU A 17 -30.78 24.29 9.72
CA GLU A 17 -31.97 25.14 9.43
C GLU A 17 -32.45 25.53 8.00
N VAL A 18 -33.71 25.11 7.73
CA VAL A 18 -34.92 25.81 7.18
C VAL A 18 -35.02 26.27 5.70
N ALA A 19 -36.22 26.00 5.15
CA ALA A 19 -36.72 26.05 3.77
C ALA A 19 -36.77 27.41 3.05
N SER A 20 -36.70 27.33 1.71
CA SER A 20 -37.47 28.16 0.77
C SER A 20 -37.70 27.41 -0.55
N GLY A 21 -38.96 27.04 -0.81
CA GLY A 21 -39.35 26.21 -1.96
C GLY A 21 -39.78 27.03 -3.18
N VAL A 22 -39.54 26.46 -4.37
CA VAL A 22 -40.13 26.92 -5.65
C VAL A 22 -41.10 25.85 -6.13
N ARG A 23 -42.28 26.30 -6.59
CA ARG A 23 -43.50 25.51 -6.84
C ARG A 23 -43.77 25.43 -8.34
N SER A 24 -44.28 24.30 -8.83
CA SER A 24 -44.91 24.18 -10.16
C SER A 24 -46.18 23.33 -10.03
N GLN A 25 -47.27 23.74 -10.70
CA GLN A 25 -48.62 23.17 -10.62
C GLN A 25 -49.01 22.53 -11.96
N VAL A 26 -49.85 21.48 -11.93
CA VAL A 26 -50.63 21.01 -13.08
C VAL A 26 -52.06 20.66 -12.60
N PRO A 27 -53.13 21.07 -13.31
CA PRO A 27 -54.49 20.99 -12.77
C PRO A 27 -55.33 19.80 -13.26
N GLY A 28 -56.10 19.24 -12.32
CA GLY A 28 -57.45 18.65 -12.50
C GLY A 28 -57.62 17.27 -13.17
N SER A 29 -57.87 16.21 -12.38
CA SER A 29 -58.61 15.00 -12.82
C SER A 29 -59.30 14.29 -11.64
N GLU A 30 -60.37 13.52 -11.90
CA GLU A 30 -61.28 12.97 -10.87
C GLU A 30 -60.77 11.73 -10.10
N PHE A 31 -59.74 11.01 -10.58
CA PHE A 31 -59.12 9.90 -9.83
C PHE A 31 -57.59 9.89 -9.93
N PRO A 32 -56.92 10.86 -9.29
CA PRO A 32 -55.50 11.11 -9.53
C PRO A 32 -54.57 10.00 -9.02
N LEU A 33 -54.92 9.35 -7.91
CA LEU A 33 -54.14 8.25 -7.34
C LEU A 33 -54.05 7.05 -8.30
N ALA A 34 -55.14 6.75 -9.03
CA ALA A 34 -55.21 5.62 -9.95
C ALA A 34 -54.36 5.86 -11.21
N GLN A 35 -54.32 7.08 -11.72
CA GLN A 35 -53.44 7.46 -12.84
C GLN A 35 -51.96 7.38 -12.46
N CYS A 36 -51.60 7.73 -11.23
CA CYS A 36 -50.23 7.68 -10.78
C CYS A 36 -49.74 6.25 -10.55
N LEU A 37 -50.59 5.39 -10.00
CA LEU A 37 -50.32 3.96 -9.92
C LEU A 37 -50.16 3.34 -11.32
N ALA A 38 -51.01 3.73 -12.29
CA ALA A 38 -50.89 3.28 -13.67
C ALA A 38 -49.59 3.76 -14.34
N GLY A 39 -49.16 5.00 -14.08
CA GLY A 39 -47.90 5.54 -14.60
C GLY A 39 -46.67 4.77 -14.08
N CYS A 40 -46.61 4.48 -12.78
CA CYS A 40 -45.51 3.71 -12.18
C CYS A 40 -45.50 2.24 -12.65
N ALA A 41 -46.66 1.64 -12.89
CA ALA A 41 -46.74 0.25 -13.33
C ALA A 41 -46.23 0.02 -14.76
N VAL A 42 -46.17 1.08 -15.59
CA VAL A 42 -45.71 1.00 -16.99
C VAL A 42 -44.22 1.37 -17.12
N ASP A 43 -43.64 2.04 -16.13
CA ASP A 43 -42.22 2.41 -16.10
C ASP A 43 -41.38 1.34 -15.35
N PRO A 44 -40.50 0.59 -16.04
CA PRO A 44 -39.70 -0.46 -15.42
C PRO A 44 -38.65 0.06 -14.41
N ALA A 45 -38.38 1.37 -14.37
CA ALA A 45 -37.51 1.98 -13.38
C ALA A 45 -38.26 2.34 -12.07
N CYS A 46 -39.60 2.39 -12.09
CA CYS A 46 -40.38 2.86 -10.94
C CYS A 46 -40.53 1.78 -9.85
N SER A 47 -39.95 2.03 -8.68
CA SER A 47 -39.98 1.12 -7.52
C SER A 47 -41.01 1.51 -6.46
N PHE A 48 -41.27 2.81 -6.26
CA PHE A 48 -42.39 3.33 -5.48
C PHE A 48 -42.72 4.75 -5.89
N LEU A 49 -43.92 5.22 -5.54
CA LEU A 49 -44.44 6.54 -5.90
C LEU A 49 -44.95 7.29 -4.67
N THR A 50 -44.91 8.62 -4.73
CA THR A 50 -45.58 9.48 -3.75
C THR A 50 -46.64 10.33 -4.42
N VAL A 51 -47.82 10.40 -3.82
CA VAL A 51 -48.92 11.23 -4.30
C VAL A 51 -49.17 12.32 -3.29
N SER A 52 -49.11 13.57 -3.73
CA SER A 52 -49.38 14.72 -2.88
C SER A 52 -50.60 15.48 -3.38
N THR A 53 -51.54 15.76 -2.48
CA THR A 53 -52.80 16.45 -2.76
C THR A 53 -52.75 17.82 -2.08
N VAL A 54 -52.86 18.90 -2.87
CA VAL A 54 -52.91 20.26 -2.33
C VAL A 54 -54.06 21.00 -3.00
N GLY A 55 -55.22 21.01 -2.33
CA GLY A 55 -56.47 21.49 -2.93
C GLY A 55 -57.04 20.46 -3.91
N SER A 56 -57.48 20.91 -5.09
CA SER A 56 -57.99 20.05 -6.18
C SER A 56 -56.90 19.46 -7.09
N ASP A 57 -55.64 19.84 -6.89
CA ASP A 57 -54.52 19.39 -7.71
C ASP A 57 -53.75 18.27 -7.02
N VAL A 58 -53.33 17.30 -7.84
CA VAL A 58 -52.60 16.12 -7.39
C VAL A 58 -51.35 15.94 -8.22
N SER A 59 -50.19 15.89 -7.55
CA SER A 59 -48.90 15.60 -8.17
C SER A 59 -48.41 14.22 -7.79
N CYS A 60 -47.68 13.59 -8.71
CA CYS A 60 -47.16 12.25 -8.54
C CYS A 60 -45.71 12.17 -8.98
N ASP A 61 -44.88 11.67 -8.07
CA ASP A 61 -43.45 11.55 -8.25
C ASP A 61 -43.03 10.07 -8.20
N PHE A 62 -42.22 9.64 -9.17
CA PHE A 62 -41.76 8.27 -9.37
C PHE A 62 -40.28 8.12 -8.98
N TYR A 63 -39.90 7.04 -8.29
CA TYR A 63 -38.55 6.84 -7.77
C TYR A 63 -37.97 5.44 -8.04
N VAL A 64 -36.65 5.39 -8.32
CA VAL A 64 -35.86 4.17 -8.56
C VAL A 64 -35.10 3.74 -7.30
N TRP A 65 -34.99 2.44 -7.04
CA TRP A 65 -34.25 1.88 -5.91
C TRP A 65 -32.73 2.10 -6.06
N THR A 66 -32.14 2.91 -5.17
CA THR A 66 -30.69 2.92 -4.92
C THR A 66 -30.47 2.95 -3.41
N SER A 67 -29.62 2.03 -2.92
CA SER A 67 -29.13 2.08 -1.55
C SER A 67 -28.26 3.32 -1.38
N ASP A 68 -28.62 4.13 -0.39
CA ASP A 68 -27.93 5.30 0.14
C ASP A 68 -28.24 6.65 -0.55
N SER A 69 -28.78 7.53 0.28
CA SER A 69 -29.37 8.83 -0.01
C SER A 69 -28.37 9.87 -0.52
N ILE A 70 -28.62 10.40 -1.72
CA ILE A 70 -28.72 11.85 -2.11
C ILE A 70 -28.37 11.99 -3.61
N ALA A 71 -29.17 12.78 -4.34
CA ALA A 71 -28.96 13.14 -5.74
C ALA A 71 -27.96 14.30 -5.88
N CYS A 72 -26.97 14.16 -6.76
CA CYS A 72 -26.05 15.22 -7.14
C CYS A 72 -26.67 16.09 -8.24
N THR A 73 -26.66 17.43 -8.09
CA THR A 73 -26.93 18.37 -9.20
C THR A 73 -25.64 19.01 -9.70
N ALA A 74 -25.63 19.39 -10.98
CA ALA A 74 -24.47 19.87 -11.74
C ALA A 74 -23.80 21.19 -11.27
N SER A 75 -24.12 21.69 -10.08
CA SER A 75 -23.58 22.94 -9.52
C SER A 75 -22.72 22.76 -8.26
N GLY A 76 -22.37 21.52 -7.88
CA GLY A 76 -21.52 21.27 -6.72
C GLY A 76 -22.19 21.54 -5.37
N GLN A 77 -23.50 21.77 -5.34
CA GLN A 77 -24.30 21.79 -4.12
C GLN A 77 -24.97 20.43 -3.90
N VAL A 78 -24.68 19.81 -2.76
CA VAL A 78 -25.37 18.61 -2.28
C VAL A 78 -26.58 19.08 -1.47
N VAL A 79 -27.80 18.95 -2.03
CA VAL A 79 -29.04 19.21 -1.28
C VAL A 79 -29.53 17.91 -0.69
N VAL A 80 -29.35 17.74 0.62
CA VAL A 80 -30.03 16.68 1.38
C VAL A 80 -31.46 17.11 1.57
N SER A 81 -32.42 16.28 1.15
CA SER A 81 -33.85 16.55 1.30
C SER A 81 -34.17 16.92 2.75
N GLY A 82 -34.53 18.19 2.98
CA GLY A 82 -34.63 18.84 4.30
C GLY A 82 -35.77 18.38 5.20
N ASN A 83 -36.28 17.16 5.01
CA ASN A 83 -37.43 16.64 5.76
C ASN A 83 -37.24 15.24 6.37
N ARG A 84 -36.00 14.72 6.43
CA ARG A 84 -35.71 13.45 7.13
C ARG A 84 -34.57 13.59 8.14
N SER A 85 -34.90 13.42 9.41
CA SER A 85 -33.95 13.45 10.53
C SER A 85 -32.98 12.26 10.50
N LEU A 86 -31.67 12.51 10.65
CA LEU A 86 -30.67 11.45 10.81
C LEU A 86 -31.05 10.49 11.96
N PRO A 87 -31.14 9.16 11.70
CA PRO A 87 -31.43 8.19 12.75
C PRO A 87 -30.31 8.21 13.79
N SER A 88 -30.66 8.54 15.02
CA SER A 88 -29.70 8.61 16.12
C SER A 88 -30.35 8.15 17.43
N ARG A 89 -29.57 7.52 18.29
CA ARG A 89 -29.99 7.11 19.64
C ARG A 89 -29.27 7.96 20.67
N GLN A 90 -29.99 8.48 21.65
CA GLN A 90 -29.42 9.34 22.68
C GLN A 90 -29.59 8.76 24.08
N HIS A 91 -28.58 8.96 24.92
CA HIS A 91 -28.58 8.61 26.33
C HIS A 91 -28.11 9.78 27.17
N TRP A 92 -28.78 10.01 28.30
CA TRP A 92 -28.47 11.08 29.24
C TRP A 92 -27.84 10.50 30.51
N LEU A 93 -26.69 11.06 30.90
CA LEU A 93 -25.95 10.70 32.10
C LEU A 93 -25.92 11.92 33.02
N PHE A 94 -26.40 11.76 34.26
CA PHE A 94 -26.44 12.87 35.19
C PHE A 94 -25.05 13.21 35.76
N LYS A 95 -24.70 14.50 35.78
CA LYS A 95 -23.37 14.96 36.21
C LYS A 95 -23.03 14.66 37.68
N HIS A 96 -24.04 14.44 38.53
CA HIS A 96 -23.84 14.05 39.92
C HIS A 96 -23.47 12.57 40.10
N LEU A 97 -23.67 11.73 39.07
CA LEU A 97 -23.34 10.30 39.08
C LEU A 97 -22.13 9.95 38.19
N PHE A 98 -21.81 10.79 37.20
CA PHE A 98 -20.75 10.52 36.22
C PHE A 98 -19.86 11.74 36.01
N SER A 99 -18.54 11.56 36.19
CA SER A 99 -17.55 12.50 35.66
C SER A 99 -17.52 12.48 34.12
N PRO A 100 -17.04 13.53 33.44
CA PRO A 100 -16.89 13.55 31.97
C PRO A 100 -16.07 12.37 31.42
N GLN A 101 -15.04 11.93 32.15
CA GLN A 101 -14.21 10.78 31.76
C GLN A 101 -14.97 9.46 31.91
N GLN A 102 -15.71 9.26 33.01
CA GLN A 102 -16.55 8.07 33.22
C GLN A 102 -17.69 8.01 32.21
N ALA A 103 -18.32 9.15 31.91
CA ALA A 103 -19.34 9.26 30.88
C ALA A 103 -18.80 8.90 29.49
N ASN A 104 -17.59 9.39 29.15
CA ASN A 104 -16.93 9.04 27.90
C ASN A 104 -16.70 7.52 27.77
N LEU A 105 -16.14 6.90 28.81
CA LEU A 105 -15.92 5.45 28.84
C LEU A 105 -17.24 4.67 28.72
N TRP A 106 -18.30 5.16 29.36
CA TRP A 106 -19.64 4.58 29.26
C TRP A 106 -20.20 4.67 27.83
N CYS A 107 -20.17 5.85 27.19
CA CYS A 107 -20.65 6.02 25.81
C CYS A 107 -19.91 5.09 24.84
N LEU A 108 -18.58 5.02 24.94
CA LEU A 108 -17.74 4.14 24.11
C LEU A 108 -18.09 2.67 24.32
N SER A 109 -18.29 2.25 25.57
CA SER A 109 -18.67 0.88 25.90
C SER A 109 -20.03 0.50 25.30
N GLN A 110 -21.05 1.36 25.42
CA GLN A 110 -22.38 1.11 24.88
C GLN A 110 -22.40 1.08 23.35
N CYS A 111 -21.71 2.03 22.69
CA CYS A 111 -21.56 2.02 21.24
C CYS A 111 -20.81 0.76 20.74
N SER A 112 -19.88 0.23 21.53
CA SER A 112 -19.16 -1.00 21.18
C SER A 112 -20.09 -2.21 21.11
N ARG A 113 -21.11 -2.26 21.97
CA ARG A 113 -22.08 -3.36 22.09
C ARG A 113 -23.19 -3.31 21.05
N HIS A 114 -23.55 -2.13 20.55
CA HIS A 114 -24.56 -1.98 19.51
C HIS A 114 -23.97 -2.11 18.09
N GLN A 115 -24.51 -3.02 17.27
CA GLN A 115 -24.07 -3.22 15.89
C GLN A 115 -24.35 -2.00 14.99
N ALA A 116 -25.48 -1.33 15.19
CA ALA A 116 -25.87 -0.15 14.43
C ALA A 116 -25.10 1.14 14.82
N CYS A 117 -24.26 1.10 15.86
CA CYS A 117 -23.48 2.27 16.28
C CYS A 117 -22.11 2.27 15.59
N GLN A 118 -21.88 3.25 14.71
CA GLN A 118 -20.59 3.48 14.04
C GLN A 118 -19.90 4.75 14.51
N VAL A 119 -20.66 5.74 14.98
CA VAL A 119 -20.11 6.95 15.61
C VAL A 119 -20.82 7.20 16.92
N THR A 120 -20.05 7.61 17.94
CA THR A 120 -20.60 8.15 19.16
C THR A 120 -20.04 9.53 19.46
N THR A 121 -20.89 10.42 19.93
CA THR A 121 -20.52 11.75 20.38
C THR A 121 -20.83 11.92 21.86
N LEU A 122 -20.02 12.74 22.54
CA LEU A 122 -20.28 13.20 23.89
C LEU A 122 -20.51 14.71 23.87
N GLN A 123 -21.64 15.13 24.42
CA GLN A 123 -21.98 16.54 24.59
C GLN A 123 -22.15 16.88 26.07
N THR A 124 -21.66 18.06 26.44
CA THR A 124 -21.81 18.60 27.80
C THR A 124 -22.97 19.58 27.84
N ARG A 125 -23.99 19.33 28.68
CA ARG A 125 -25.13 20.23 28.90
C ARG A 125 -25.18 20.69 30.37
N PRO A 126 -25.94 21.74 30.72
CA PRO A 126 -26.20 22.08 32.12
C PRO A 126 -26.88 20.90 32.84
N GLY A 127 -26.29 20.41 33.93
CA GLY A 127 -26.83 19.29 34.74
C GLY A 127 -26.63 17.86 34.22
N ALA A 128 -26.35 17.65 32.93
CA ALA A 128 -26.20 16.31 32.34
C ALA A 128 -25.14 16.23 31.23
N LEU A 129 -24.71 15.02 30.92
CA LEU A 129 -23.85 14.64 29.80
C LEU A 129 -24.70 13.81 28.82
N ARG A 130 -24.64 14.11 27.53
CA ARG A 130 -25.45 13.44 26.50
C ARG A 130 -24.54 12.61 25.58
N CYS A 131 -24.74 11.30 25.55
CA CYS A 131 -24.17 10.43 24.53
C CYS A 131 -25.13 10.37 23.35
N VAL A 132 -24.65 10.54 22.12
CA VAL A 132 -25.43 10.26 20.91
C VAL A 132 -24.73 9.18 20.08
N PHE A 133 -25.50 8.23 19.58
CA PHE A 133 -25.06 7.12 18.74
C PHE A 133 -25.64 7.30 17.34
N TYR A 134 -24.75 7.32 16.35
CA TYR A 134 -25.10 7.43 14.95
C TYR A 134 -24.70 6.12 14.22
N PRO A 135 -25.46 5.72 13.20
CA PRO A 135 -25.03 4.73 12.22
C PRO A 135 -23.94 5.31 11.31
N ASP A 136 -23.59 4.63 10.22
CA ASP A 136 -22.65 5.20 9.26
C ASP A 136 -23.28 6.40 8.57
N THR A 137 -22.73 7.59 8.79
CA THR A 137 -23.28 8.87 8.30
C THR A 137 -22.28 9.60 7.41
N GLN A 138 -21.46 8.88 6.64
CA GLN A 138 -20.48 9.49 5.75
C GLN A 138 -21.10 10.02 4.46
N ILE A 139 -20.66 11.21 4.04
CA ILE A 139 -20.90 11.77 2.70
C ILE A 139 -19.58 11.71 1.96
N CYS A 140 -19.54 11.05 0.81
CA CYS A 140 -18.37 10.94 -0.04
C CYS A 140 -18.55 11.74 -1.32
N THR A 141 -17.62 12.64 -1.63
CA THR A 141 -17.52 13.24 -2.96
C THR A 141 -16.61 12.38 -3.83
N HIS A 142 -17.10 12.03 -5.01
CA HIS A 142 -16.29 11.38 -6.04
C HIS A 142 -15.62 12.45 -6.90
N SER A 143 -14.29 12.44 -6.97
CA SER A 143 -13.56 13.11 -8.03
C SER A 143 -12.74 12.08 -8.81
N LEU A 144 -12.38 12.41 -10.05
CA LEU A 144 -11.49 11.62 -10.91
C LEU A 144 -10.11 11.36 -10.27
N GLN A 145 -9.76 12.03 -9.16
CA GLN A 145 -8.45 11.94 -8.51
C GLN A 145 -8.48 11.32 -7.10
N ALA A 146 -9.64 11.26 -6.41
CA ALA A 146 -9.84 10.55 -5.13
C ALA A 146 -11.31 10.58 -4.66
N GLN A 147 -11.70 9.63 -3.81
CA GLN A 147 -12.88 9.74 -2.94
C GLN A 147 -12.56 10.58 -1.70
N HIS A 148 -13.33 11.63 -1.44
CA HIS A 148 -13.22 12.44 -0.22
C HIS A 148 -14.48 12.25 0.64
N CYS A 149 -14.37 11.49 1.73
CA CYS A 149 -15.49 11.21 2.63
C CYS A 149 -15.42 12.04 3.91
N GLN A 150 -16.50 12.76 4.23
CA GLN A 150 -16.70 13.54 5.45
C GLN A 150 -17.84 12.95 6.28
N LEU A 151 -17.79 13.12 7.59
CA LEU A 151 -18.83 12.63 8.49
C LEU A 151 -19.95 13.67 8.64
N LEU A 152 -21.20 13.29 8.39
CA LEU A 152 -22.36 14.14 8.65
C LEU A 152 -22.86 13.91 10.09
N LEU A 153 -22.95 14.97 10.88
CA LEU A 153 -23.53 14.95 12.22
C LEU A 153 -24.66 15.96 12.33
N ARG A 154 -25.67 15.61 13.12
CA ARG A 154 -26.84 16.48 13.34
C ARG A 154 -26.52 17.73 14.15
N GLU A 155 -25.56 17.66 15.06
CA GLU A 155 -25.24 18.76 15.98
C GLU A 155 -23.76 18.75 16.30
N GLU A 156 -23.22 19.90 16.69
CA GLU A 156 -21.83 20.06 17.12
C GLU A 156 -21.59 19.39 18.50
N PRO A 157 -20.67 18.41 18.60
CA PRO A 157 -20.38 17.72 19.85
C PRO A 157 -19.06 18.14 20.49
N THR A 158 -18.92 17.95 21.81
CA THR A 158 -17.66 18.23 22.53
C THR A 158 -16.55 17.24 22.13
N HIS A 159 -16.90 15.97 21.93
CA HIS A 159 -15.99 14.94 21.45
C HIS A 159 -16.69 13.98 20.47
N ILE A 160 -15.97 13.54 19.44
CA ILE A 160 -16.45 12.63 18.39
C ILE A 160 -15.57 11.39 18.36
N TYR A 161 -16.19 10.21 18.40
CA TYR A 161 -15.49 8.94 18.32
C TYR A 161 -16.12 8.04 17.27
N ARG A 162 -15.33 7.56 16.33
CA ARG A 162 -15.76 6.58 15.32
C ARG A 162 -15.33 5.19 15.74
N LYS A 163 -16.27 4.24 15.68
CA LYS A 163 -16.00 2.81 15.84
C LYS A 163 -15.16 2.37 14.66
N LEU A 164 -13.99 1.82 14.94
CA LEU A 164 -13.19 1.17 13.91
C LEU A 164 -14.02 -0.02 13.43
N ARG A 165 -14.35 -0.07 12.14
CA ARG A 165 -14.95 -1.26 11.53
C ARG A 165 -13.97 -2.38 11.82
N ALA A 166 -14.32 -3.27 12.73
CA ALA A 166 -13.65 -4.55 12.83
C ALA A 166 -14.04 -5.30 11.56
N SER A 167 -13.21 -5.21 10.50
CA SER A 167 -13.10 -6.40 9.67
C SER A 167 -12.69 -7.50 10.64
N ALA A 168 -13.38 -8.64 10.61
CA ALA A 168 -13.10 -9.73 11.56
C ALA A 168 -11.64 -10.22 11.47
N VAL A 169 -10.94 -9.83 10.40
CA VAL A 169 -9.52 -10.00 10.12
C VAL A 169 -9.00 -8.70 9.45
N SER A 170 -8.14 -7.94 10.12
CA SER A 170 -7.55 -6.70 9.58
C SER A 170 -6.34 -6.95 8.67
N GLY A 171 -5.80 -8.17 8.69
CA GLY A 171 -4.46 -8.45 8.15
C GLY A 171 -3.36 -7.76 8.96
N ASN A 172 -2.17 -7.67 8.37
CA ASN A 172 -1.00 -6.96 8.91
C ASN A 172 -0.49 -7.43 10.28
N TRP A 173 -0.85 -8.62 10.75
CA TRP A 173 -0.48 -9.09 12.10
C TRP A 173 1.03 -9.12 12.34
N GLY A 174 1.82 -9.72 11.44
CA GLY A 174 3.29 -9.72 11.57
C GLY A 174 3.90 -8.32 11.50
N LEU A 175 3.28 -7.39 10.77
CA LEU A 175 3.73 -6.00 10.69
C LEU A 175 3.43 -5.23 12.00
N LEU A 176 2.28 -5.51 12.62
CA LEU A 176 1.92 -4.99 13.94
C LEU A 176 2.81 -5.58 15.05
N ASP A 177 3.21 -6.85 14.93
CA ASP A 177 4.16 -7.50 15.84
C ASP A 177 5.54 -6.82 15.75
N GLN A 178 6.01 -6.50 14.54
CA GLN A 178 7.24 -5.71 14.37
C GLN A 178 7.12 -4.32 15.03
N ALA A 179 5.99 -3.63 14.87
CA ALA A 179 5.76 -2.34 15.52
C ALA A 179 5.74 -2.47 17.05
N ALA A 180 5.15 -3.55 17.58
CA ALA A 180 5.14 -3.84 19.01
C ALA A 180 6.55 -4.12 19.54
N ALA A 181 7.35 -4.93 18.82
CA ALA A 181 8.74 -5.21 19.17
C ALA A 181 9.60 -3.93 19.16
N LEU A 182 9.47 -3.08 18.14
CA LEU A 182 10.17 -1.80 18.08
C LEU A 182 9.75 -0.86 19.22
N THR A 183 8.47 -0.85 19.58
CA THR A 183 7.96 -0.09 20.73
C THR A 183 8.54 -0.61 22.05
N TRP A 184 8.64 -1.93 22.20
CA TRP A 184 9.28 -2.55 23.36
C TRP A 184 10.76 -2.15 23.45
N VAL A 185 11.50 -2.20 22.34
CA VAL A 185 12.91 -1.77 22.29
C VAL A 185 13.03 -0.30 22.70
N GLN A 186 12.22 0.59 22.12
CA GLN A 186 12.20 2.01 22.49
C GLN A 186 11.95 2.24 23.99
N THR A 187 11.14 1.39 24.60
CA THR A 187 10.75 1.51 26.01
C THR A 187 11.81 0.91 26.97
N HIS A 188 12.46 -0.19 26.58
CA HIS A 188 13.23 -1.02 27.51
C HIS A 188 14.74 -1.09 27.22
N ILE A 189 15.21 -0.73 26.02
CA ILE A 189 16.61 -0.98 25.64
C ILE A 189 17.62 -0.22 26.50
N ALA A 190 17.21 0.90 27.12
CA ALA A 190 18.04 1.64 28.07
C ALA A 190 18.48 0.81 29.28
N ALA A 191 17.63 -0.12 29.75
CA ALA A 191 17.97 -1.02 30.85
C ALA A 191 19.08 -2.04 30.49
N PHE A 192 19.26 -2.31 29.18
CA PHE A 192 20.31 -3.18 28.66
C PHE A 192 21.57 -2.39 28.25
N GLY A 193 21.61 -1.08 28.50
CA GLY A 193 22.71 -0.18 28.12
C GLY A 193 22.66 0.36 26.69
N GLY A 194 21.56 0.14 25.96
CA GLY A 194 21.36 0.72 24.63
C GLY A 194 20.74 2.12 24.66
N ASP A 195 20.84 2.85 23.55
CA ASP A 195 20.23 4.18 23.41
C ASP A 195 18.97 4.09 22.51
N PRO A 196 17.75 4.33 23.05
CA PRO A 196 16.52 4.30 22.26
C PRO A 196 16.51 5.32 21.12
N ARG A 197 17.30 6.40 21.20
CA ARG A 197 17.39 7.42 20.15
C ARG A 197 18.25 6.99 18.95
N ARG A 198 19.00 5.88 19.07
CA ARG A 198 19.95 5.39 18.06
C ARG A 198 19.63 3.98 17.55
N VAL A 199 18.39 3.53 17.74
CA VAL A 199 17.90 2.23 17.24
C VAL A 199 17.94 2.20 15.71
N THR A 200 18.52 1.15 15.13
CA THR A 200 18.54 0.88 13.69
C THR A 200 17.72 -0.37 13.40
N MET A 201 16.76 -0.28 12.48
CA MET A 201 16.00 -1.43 12.00
C MET A 201 16.76 -2.10 10.84
N ALA A 202 16.87 -3.42 10.84
CA ALA A 202 17.48 -4.16 9.75
C ALA A 202 16.64 -5.39 9.40
N ALA A 203 16.57 -5.75 8.12
CA ALA A 203 15.91 -6.96 7.65
C ALA A 203 16.54 -7.45 6.35
N ASP A 204 16.49 -8.76 6.11
CA ASP A 204 17.00 -9.42 4.91
C ASP A 204 15.87 -9.97 4.02
N ARG A 205 16.17 -10.08 2.73
CA ARG A 205 15.32 -10.66 1.69
C ARG A 205 13.85 -10.16 1.77
N GLY A 206 12.89 -11.09 1.87
CA GLY A 206 11.46 -10.76 1.98
C GLY A 206 11.10 -10.00 3.26
N GLY A 207 11.92 -10.14 4.30
CA GLY A 207 11.81 -9.31 5.50
C GLY A 207 12.08 -7.85 5.21
N ALA A 208 13.01 -7.52 4.32
CA ALA A 208 13.28 -6.14 3.91
C ALA A 208 12.12 -5.52 3.11
N ASP A 209 11.45 -6.32 2.27
CA ASP A 209 10.23 -5.89 1.56
C ASP A 209 9.17 -5.42 2.57
N VAL A 210 8.86 -6.25 3.58
CA VAL A 210 7.84 -5.95 4.60
C VAL A 210 8.27 -4.88 5.61
N ALA A 211 9.49 -4.97 6.15
CA ALA A 211 9.97 -4.06 7.19
C ALA A 211 10.13 -2.62 6.68
N SER A 212 10.45 -2.45 5.40
CA SER A 212 10.57 -1.12 4.79
C SER A 212 9.24 -0.33 4.79
N ILE A 213 8.09 -0.98 4.99
CA ILE A 213 6.80 -0.31 5.17
C ILE A 213 6.80 0.61 6.39
N HIS A 214 7.55 0.29 7.45
CA HIS A 214 7.66 1.16 8.63
C HIS A 214 8.27 2.53 8.29
N LEU A 215 9.01 2.66 7.19
CA LEU A 215 9.49 3.96 6.68
C LEU A 215 8.35 4.85 6.16
N LEU A 216 7.24 4.24 5.73
CA LEU A 216 6.09 4.91 5.10
C LEU A 216 5.02 5.27 6.14
N THR A 217 4.93 4.50 7.21
CA THR A 217 3.86 4.60 8.22
C THR A 217 4.23 5.43 9.43
N THR A 218 5.45 6.02 9.48
CA THR A 218 5.85 6.90 10.60
C THR A 218 4.86 8.05 10.78
N GLY A 219 4.04 7.95 11.84
CA GLY A 219 2.88 8.80 12.06
C GLY A 219 3.20 10.25 12.40
N ALA A 220 2.21 11.13 12.27
CA ALA A 220 2.29 12.56 12.60
C ALA A 220 2.39 12.87 14.11
N GLY A 221 2.61 11.85 14.97
CA GLY A 221 2.62 11.96 16.43
C GLY A 221 4.02 11.97 17.08
N GLY A 222 5.10 12.05 16.31
CA GLY A 222 6.44 12.29 16.85
C GLY A 222 7.16 11.11 17.55
N SER A 223 6.49 9.99 17.84
CA SER A 223 7.17 8.79 18.37
C SER A 223 7.83 8.02 17.24
N ARG A 224 9.13 8.28 17.05
CA ARG A 224 9.96 7.63 16.05
C ARG A 224 10.54 6.34 16.63
N LEU A 225 10.16 5.20 16.05
CA LEU A 225 10.55 3.87 16.53
C LEU A 225 12.00 3.47 16.20
N PHE A 226 12.61 4.09 15.18
CA PHE A 226 13.99 3.84 14.80
C PHE A 226 14.60 5.05 14.10
N ARG A 227 15.91 5.23 14.22
CA ARG A 227 16.70 6.31 13.64
C ARG A 227 17.22 5.99 12.24
N ARG A 228 17.49 4.71 11.95
CA ARG A 228 18.11 4.28 10.69
C ARG A 228 17.49 2.98 10.21
N ALA A 229 17.63 2.70 8.92
CA ALA A 229 17.19 1.44 8.34
C ALA A 229 18.29 0.81 7.48
N VAL A 230 18.42 -0.51 7.59
CA VAL A 230 19.29 -1.34 6.75
C VAL A 230 18.41 -2.36 6.02
N LEU A 231 18.25 -2.21 4.71
CA LEU A 231 17.38 -3.07 3.90
C LEU A 231 18.22 -3.93 2.95
N MET A 232 18.35 -5.22 3.25
CA MET A 232 19.18 -6.15 2.48
C MET A 232 18.31 -6.98 1.55
N GLY A 233 18.33 -6.69 0.25
CA GLY A 233 17.59 -7.46 -0.75
C GLY A 233 16.08 -7.18 -0.80
N GLY A 234 15.59 -6.03 -0.36
CA GLY A 234 14.15 -5.75 -0.44
C GLY A 234 13.74 -4.29 -0.26
N SER A 235 12.50 -4.00 -0.64
CA SER A 235 11.92 -2.66 -0.69
C SER A 235 10.39 -2.69 -0.74
N ALA A 236 9.74 -1.70 -0.14
CA ALA A 236 8.28 -1.51 -0.20
C ALA A 236 7.79 -1.19 -1.63
N LEU A 237 8.69 -0.90 -2.57
CA LEU A 237 8.39 -0.74 -3.98
C LEU A 237 8.43 -2.07 -4.76
N SER A 238 8.78 -3.19 -4.12
CA SER A 238 8.64 -4.50 -4.77
C SER A 238 7.17 -4.74 -5.13
N PRO A 239 6.85 -5.19 -6.36
CA PRO A 239 5.47 -5.42 -6.78
C PRO A 239 4.68 -6.39 -5.88
N ALA A 240 5.37 -7.26 -5.14
CA ALA A 240 4.76 -8.23 -4.22
C ALA A 240 4.83 -7.81 -2.74
N ALA A 241 5.34 -6.61 -2.41
CA ALA A 241 5.50 -6.18 -1.01
C ALA A 241 4.18 -5.85 -0.31
N VAL A 242 3.16 -5.42 -1.06
CA VAL A 242 1.82 -5.11 -0.56
C VAL A 242 0.79 -5.73 -1.48
N ILE A 243 -0.15 -6.50 -0.92
CA ILE A 243 -1.22 -7.16 -1.68
C ILE A 243 -2.54 -6.39 -1.53
N SER A 244 -3.38 -6.48 -2.55
CA SER A 244 -4.71 -5.86 -2.53
C SER A 244 -5.64 -6.61 -1.57
N PRO A 245 -6.63 -5.93 -0.96
CA PRO A 245 -7.64 -6.58 -0.13
C PRO A 245 -8.35 -7.75 -0.83
N GLU A 246 -8.62 -7.62 -2.13
CA GLU A 246 -9.31 -8.62 -2.94
C GLU A 246 -8.47 -9.91 -3.06
N ARG A 247 -7.17 -9.79 -3.37
CA ARG A 247 -6.29 -10.97 -3.43
C ARG A 247 -6.08 -11.59 -2.06
N ALA A 248 -5.94 -10.78 -1.01
CA ALA A 248 -5.83 -11.29 0.35
C ALA A 248 -7.06 -12.13 0.74
N GLN A 249 -8.26 -11.69 0.35
CA GLN A 249 -9.51 -12.44 0.56
C GLN A 249 -9.56 -13.73 -0.26
N GLN A 250 -9.19 -13.67 -1.55
CA GLN A 250 -9.14 -14.85 -2.41
C GLN A 250 -8.17 -15.91 -1.86
N GLN A 251 -7.02 -15.48 -1.36
CA GLN A 251 -6.02 -16.38 -0.81
C GLN A 251 -6.45 -16.97 0.54
N ALA A 252 -7.13 -16.19 1.39
CA ALA A 252 -7.75 -16.69 2.61
C ALA A 252 -8.83 -17.75 2.32
N ALA A 253 -9.67 -17.52 1.31
CA ALA A 253 -10.66 -18.50 0.86
C ALA A 253 -10.01 -19.78 0.32
N ALA A 254 -8.96 -19.66 -0.51
CA ALA A 254 -8.23 -20.81 -1.04
C ALA A 254 -7.60 -21.66 0.08
N LEU A 255 -6.98 -21.02 1.07
CA LEU A 255 -6.43 -21.72 2.25
C LEU A 255 -7.54 -22.40 3.05
N ALA A 256 -8.67 -21.74 3.25
CA ALA A 256 -9.81 -22.32 3.96
C ALA A 256 -10.33 -23.59 3.28
N LEU A 257 -10.53 -23.54 1.96
CA LEU A 257 -10.97 -24.70 1.19
C LEU A 257 -9.96 -25.86 1.25
N GLU A 258 -8.67 -25.57 1.18
CA GLU A 258 -7.61 -26.59 1.24
C GLU A 258 -7.63 -27.38 2.56
N VAL A 259 -7.99 -26.74 3.68
CA VAL A 259 -8.07 -27.40 5.00
C VAL A 259 -9.48 -27.84 5.38
N GLY A 260 -10.44 -27.79 4.44
CA GLY A 260 -11.83 -28.18 4.67
C GLY A 260 -12.61 -27.23 5.58
N CYS A 261 -12.29 -25.94 5.57
CA CYS A 261 -13.05 -24.87 6.20
C CYS A 261 -13.98 -24.17 5.19
N PRO A 262 -15.10 -23.57 5.65
CA PRO A 262 -15.94 -22.76 4.77
C PRO A 262 -15.19 -21.52 4.30
N ALA A 263 -15.38 -21.12 3.03
CA ALA A 263 -14.80 -19.90 2.47
C ALA A 263 -15.62 -18.63 2.79
N SER A 264 -16.88 -18.80 3.19
CA SER A 264 -17.79 -17.73 3.60
C SER A 264 -18.87 -18.30 4.55
N PRO A 265 -19.47 -17.46 5.43
CA PRO A 265 -19.10 -16.08 5.75
C PRO A 265 -17.74 -15.98 6.48
N ILE A 266 -17.09 -14.81 6.44
CA ILE A 266 -15.72 -14.60 6.97
C ILE A 266 -15.58 -15.03 8.44
N GLN A 267 -16.63 -14.83 9.24
CA GLN A 267 -16.63 -15.21 10.65
C GLN A 267 -16.52 -16.73 10.86
N GLU A 268 -17.22 -17.51 10.04
CA GLU A 268 -17.17 -18.98 10.08
C GLU A 268 -15.83 -19.50 9.55
N MET A 269 -15.38 -18.95 8.43
CA MET A 269 -14.05 -19.24 7.87
C MET A 269 -12.95 -19.03 8.93
N THR A 270 -12.94 -17.85 9.56
CA THR A 270 -11.93 -17.50 10.56
C THR A 270 -12.02 -18.38 11.80
N SER A 271 -13.24 -18.70 12.26
CA SER A 271 -13.45 -19.55 13.44
C SER A 271 -12.98 -20.98 13.19
N CYS A 272 -13.23 -21.52 12.00
CA CYS A 272 -12.73 -22.83 11.59
C CYS A 272 -11.21 -22.85 11.46
N LEU A 273 -10.61 -21.86 10.78
CA LEU A 273 -9.16 -21.76 10.62
C LEU A 273 -8.42 -21.69 11.96
N ARG A 274 -8.97 -20.96 12.96
CA ARG A 274 -8.40 -20.88 14.31
C ARG A 274 -8.40 -22.19 15.09
N GLN A 275 -9.24 -23.15 14.69
CA GLN A 275 -9.31 -24.47 15.32
C GLN A 275 -8.39 -25.49 14.65
N LYS A 276 -7.82 -25.18 13.47
CA LYS A 276 -6.90 -26.08 12.78
C LYS A 276 -5.53 -26.10 13.48
N PRO A 277 -4.86 -27.27 13.53
CA PRO A 277 -3.46 -27.34 13.95
C PRO A 277 -2.57 -26.46 13.07
N ALA A 278 -1.55 -25.85 13.67
CA ALA A 278 -0.63 -24.96 12.97
C ALA A 278 0.09 -25.67 11.81
N ASP A 279 0.52 -26.92 12.03
CA ASP A 279 1.22 -27.71 11.00
C ASP A 279 0.33 -27.96 9.78
N THR A 280 -0.96 -28.27 10.00
CA THR A 280 -1.94 -28.44 8.90
C THR A 280 -2.11 -27.17 8.08
N LEU A 281 -2.13 -26.01 8.73
CA LEU A 281 -2.20 -24.72 8.04
C LEU A 281 -0.91 -24.46 7.25
N ASN A 282 0.25 -24.78 7.82
CA ASN A 282 1.55 -24.59 7.17
C ASN A 282 1.74 -25.51 5.95
N ASP A 283 1.31 -26.77 6.04
CA ASP A 283 1.32 -27.72 4.93
C ASP A 283 0.44 -27.25 3.77
N ALA A 284 -0.78 -26.78 4.09
CA ALA A 284 -1.71 -26.23 3.11
C ALA A 284 -1.15 -24.97 2.43
N GLN A 285 -0.51 -24.08 3.21
CA GLN A 285 0.17 -22.90 2.66
C GLN A 285 1.28 -23.31 1.69
N THR A 286 2.12 -24.27 2.07
CA THR A 286 3.25 -24.73 1.25
C THR A 286 2.76 -25.32 -0.08
N LYS A 287 1.69 -26.13 -0.04
CA LYS A 287 1.04 -26.69 -1.23
C LYS A 287 0.52 -25.61 -2.18
N LEU A 288 -0.14 -24.58 -1.65
CA LEU A 288 -0.67 -23.48 -2.47
C LEU A 288 0.44 -22.60 -3.06
N LEU A 289 1.49 -22.31 -2.27
CA LEU A 289 2.64 -21.51 -2.70
C LEU A 289 3.50 -22.22 -3.75
N ALA A 290 3.55 -23.54 -3.73
CA ALA A 290 4.34 -24.35 -4.67
C ALA A 290 3.92 -24.20 -6.12
N VAL A 291 2.67 -23.81 -6.38
CA VAL A 291 2.08 -23.72 -7.73
C VAL A 291 1.63 -22.32 -8.10
N SER A 292 1.81 -21.34 -7.21
CA SER A 292 1.37 -19.96 -7.40
C SER A 292 2.54 -18.99 -7.54
N GLY A 293 2.28 -17.84 -8.18
CA GLY A 293 3.27 -16.80 -8.39
C GLY A 293 3.45 -15.89 -7.18
N PRO A 294 4.46 -14.99 -7.20
CA PRO A 294 4.77 -14.08 -6.09
C PRO A 294 3.63 -13.16 -5.64
N PHE A 295 2.66 -12.87 -6.52
CA PHE A 295 1.46 -12.09 -6.16
C PHE A 295 0.46 -12.85 -5.27
N HIS A 296 0.67 -14.16 -5.08
CA HIS A 296 -0.07 -14.99 -4.12
C HIS A 296 0.77 -15.31 -2.88
N TYR A 297 1.78 -14.49 -2.56
CA TYR A 297 2.46 -14.58 -1.28
C TYR A 297 1.63 -13.91 -0.19
N TRP A 298 1.65 -14.49 1.01
CA TRP A 298 1.10 -13.82 2.17
C TRP A 298 1.93 -12.57 2.48
N GLY A 299 1.27 -11.42 2.55
CA GLY A 299 1.95 -10.16 2.74
C GLY A 299 1.07 -9.07 3.35
N PRO A 300 1.66 -7.89 3.60
CA PRO A 300 0.96 -6.71 4.05
C PRO A 300 -0.20 -6.31 3.14
N VAL A 301 -1.31 -5.85 3.73
CA VAL A 301 -2.54 -5.43 3.04
C VAL A 301 -2.79 -3.95 3.25
N LEU A 302 -3.33 -3.27 2.23
CA LEU A 302 -3.87 -1.91 2.36
C LEU A 302 -5.14 -1.92 3.23
N ASP A 303 -4.97 -1.74 4.54
CA ASP A 303 -6.03 -1.82 5.54
C ASP A 303 -6.72 -0.47 5.83
N GLY A 304 -6.21 0.63 5.26
CA GLY A 304 -6.72 1.98 5.51
C GLY A 304 -6.39 2.52 6.92
N GLN A 305 -5.75 1.72 7.78
CA GLN A 305 -5.41 2.04 9.16
C GLN A 305 -3.90 2.22 9.32
N PHE A 306 -3.16 1.12 9.23
CA PHE A 306 -1.71 1.09 9.28
C PHE A 306 -1.12 1.51 7.93
N LEU A 307 -1.62 0.92 6.86
CA LEU A 307 -1.25 1.19 5.46
C LEU A 307 -2.45 1.86 4.77
N ARG A 308 -2.38 3.18 4.62
CA ARG A 308 -3.49 3.98 4.08
C ARG A 308 -3.52 4.08 2.56
N GLU A 309 -2.39 3.84 1.92
CA GLU A 309 -2.23 3.98 0.48
C GLU A 309 -1.05 3.11 -0.01
N ALA A 310 -0.99 2.89 -1.32
CA ALA A 310 0.08 2.14 -1.95
C ALA A 310 1.47 2.79 -1.70
N PRO A 311 2.52 2.00 -1.44
CA PRO A 311 3.88 2.50 -1.20
C PRO A 311 4.41 3.47 -2.26
N ALA A 312 4.12 3.19 -3.54
CA ALA A 312 4.51 4.04 -4.64
C ALA A 312 3.92 5.46 -4.54
N ARG A 313 2.68 5.60 -4.04
CA ARG A 313 2.04 6.91 -3.78
C ARG A 313 2.55 7.54 -2.49
N ALA A 314 2.73 6.74 -1.43
CA ALA A 314 3.27 7.24 -0.16
C ALA A 314 4.66 7.89 -0.34
N LEU A 315 5.54 7.29 -1.15
CA LEU A 315 6.89 7.79 -1.45
C LEU A 315 6.93 9.02 -2.38
N GLN A 316 5.80 9.42 -2.98
CA GLN A 316 5.71 10.69 -3.71
C GLN A 316 5.64 11.89 -2.76
N ARG A 317 5.16 11.68 -1.53
CA ARG A 317 5.09 12.74 -0.52
C ARG A 317 6.44 12.88 0.18
N ALA A 318 6.71 14.09 0.69
CA ALA A 318 7.90 14.31 1.49
C ALA A 318 7.84 13.43 2.76
N PRO A 319 8.89 12.63 3.05
CA PRO A 319 8.93 11.84 4.27
C PRO A 319 8.78 12.72 5.50
N ARG A 320 7.96 12.30 6.46
CA ARG A 320 7.74 13.04 7.71
C ARG A 320 8.90 12.93 8.70
N ALA A 321 9.82 11.98 8.47
CA ALA A 321 10.98 11.74 9.32
C ALA A 321 12.27 11.59 8.49
N THR A 322 13.37 12.13 9.01
CA THR A 322 14.71 12.00 8.41
C THR A 322 15.38 10.69 8.84
N VAL A 323 15.31 9.64 8.02
CA VAL A 323 15.93 8.33 8.28
C VAL A 323 17.11 8.12 7.34
N ASP A 324 18.29 7.80 7.89
CA ASP A 324 19.43 7.34 7.08
C ASP A 324 19.18 5.90 6.63
N LEU A 325 19.47 5.62 5.36
CA LEU A 325 19.12 4.37 4.70
C LEU A 325 20.37 3.73 4.08
N LEU A 326 20.72 2.54 4.55
CA LEU A 326 21.64 1.65 3.86
C LEU A 326 20.79 0.56 3.20
N LEU A 327 20.94 0.36 1.91
CA LEU A 327 20.20 -0.67 1.19
C LEU A 327 21.04 -1.31 0.10
N GLY A 328 20.62 -2.48 -0.36
CA GLY A 328 21.31 -3.17 -1.45
C GLY A 328 20.60 -4.44 -1.88
N SER A 329 21.17 -5.11 -2.87
CA SER A 329 20.69 -6.41 -3.33
C SER A 329 21.86 -7.36 -3.54
N SER A 330 21.57 -8.65 -3.57
CA SER A 330 22.54 -9.68 -3.97
C SER A 330 22.22 -10.22 -5.36
N GLN A 331 23.24 -10.50 -6.15
CA GLN A 331 23.11 -11.14 -7.47
C GLN A 331 22.48 -12.54 -7.35
N ASP A 332 22.62 -13.16 -6.19
CA ASP A 332 22.08 -14.47 -5.87
C ASP A 332 20.63 -14.44 -5.35
N ASP A 333 20.06 -13.27 -5.09
CA ASP A 333 18.71 -13.14 -4.52
C ASP A 333 17.64 -13.24 -5.62
N GLY A 334 17.40 -14.44 -6.13
CA GLY A 334 16.33 -14.74 -7.10
C GLY A 334 15.10 -15.35 -6.45
N LEU A 335 13.91 -15.16 -7.03
CA LEU A 335 12.68 -15.78 -6.50
C LEU A 335 12.72 -17.32 -6.53
N ILE A 336 13.46 -17.90 -7.48
CA ILE A 336 13.75 -19.34 -7.51
C ILE A 336 14.57 -19.75 -6.27
N ARG A 337 15.65 -19.03 -5.95
CA ARG A 337 16.43 -19.26 -4.71
C ARG A 337 15.60 -19.02 -3.46
N ARG A 338 14.75 -17.99 -3.42
CA ARG A 338 13.86 -17.72 -2.27
C ARG A 338 12.87 -18.86 -2.00
N ALA A 339 12.42 -19.56 -3.04
CA ALA A 339 11.51 -20.69 -2.96
C ALA A 339 12.20 -22.06 -2.79
N LYS A 340 13.53 -22.11 -2.56
CA LYS A 340 14.30 -23.38 -2.47
C LYS A 340 13.74 -24.34 -1.43
N ALA A 341 13.40 -23.85 -0.23
CA ALA A 341 12.85 -24.67 0.85
C ALA A 341 11.48 -25.26 0.51
N VAL A 342 10.60 -24.46 -0.11
CA VAL A 342 9.28 -24.91 -0.60
C VAL A 342 9.45 -26.01 -1.64
N LYS A 343 10.37 -25.84 -2.59
CA LYS A 343 10.67 -26.86 -3.61
C LYS A 343 11.17 -28.17 -3.00
N GLN A 344 12.13 -28.09 -2.07
CA GLN A 344 12.67 -29.27 -1.40
C GLN A 344 11.59 -30.02 -0.59
N PHE A 345 10.71 -29.29 0.08
CA PHE A 345 9.58 -29.88 0.77
C PHE A 345 8.64 -30.60 -0.20
N GLU A 346 8.21 -29.96 -1.29
CA GLU A 346 7.30 -30.59 -2.26
C GLU A 346 7.93 -31.78 -2.99
N GLU A 347 9.23 -31.73 -3.26
CA GLU A 347 9.99 -32.88 -3.77
C GLU A 347 9.99 -34.04 -2.75
N SER A 348 10.16 -33.75 -1.44
CA SER A 348 10.07 -34.77 -0.39
C SER A 348 8.67 -35.39 -0.27
N GLN A 349 7.63 -34.65 -0.63
CA GLN A 349 6.24 -35.12 -0.70
C GLN A 349 5.91 -35.85 -2.02
N GLY A 350 6.88 -36.01 -2.94
CA GLY A 350 6.69 -36.69 -4.23
C GLY A 350 5.92 -35.87 -5.27
N ARG A 351 5.74 -34.56 -5.08
CA ARG A 351 4.92 -33.70 -5.94
C ARG A 351 5.76 -32.99 -7.01
N THR A 352 6.44 -33.76 -7.86
CA THR A 352 7.37 -33.24 -8.87
C THR A 352 6.71 -32.39 -9.97
N SER A 353 5.41 -32.57 -10.22
CA SER A 353 4.62 -31.77 -11.17
C SER A 353 4.48 -30.30 -10.76
N SER A 354 4.66 -29.97 -9.47
CA SER A 354 4.63 -28.60 -8.95
C SER A 354 5.74 -27.73 -9.54
N LYS A 355 6.88 -28.32 -9.94
CA LYS A 355 8.01 -27.58 -10.50
C LYS A 355 7.62 -26.85 -11.80
N THR A 356 7.04 -27.54 -12.78
CA THR A 356 6.65 -26.87 -14.04
C THR A 356 5.58 -25.80 -13.80
N ALA A 357 4.63 -26.06 -12.92
CA ALA A 357 3.61 -25.08 -12.53
C ALA A 357 4.23 -23.83 -11.89
N PHE A 358 5.19 -24.01 -10.98
CA PHE A 358 5.94 -22.92 -10.34
C PHE A 358 6.64 -22.02 -11.37
N TYR A 359 7.41 -22.61 -12.29
CA TYR A 359 8.14 -21.83 -13.29
C TYR A 359 7.20 -21.08 -14.23
N ARG A 360 6.07 -21.69 -14.61
CA ARG A 360 5.02 -21.03 -15.39
C ARG A 360 4.38 -19.88 -14.62
N ALA A 361 4.02 -20.08 -13.35
CA ALA A 361 3.43 -19.04 -12.52
C ALA A 361 4.40 -17.86 -12.31
N LEU A 362 5.69 -18.16 -12.15
CA LEU A 362 6.74 -17.17 -12.02
C LEU A 362 6.95 -16.39 -13.34
N GLN A 363 6.96 -17.07 -14.48
CA GLN A 363 7.01 -16.41 -15.79
C GLN A 363 5.80 -15.50 -15.99
N ASN A 364 4.58 -15.97 -15.73
CA ASN A 364 3.35 -15.17 -15.85
C ASN A 364 3.40 -13.90 -14.98
N SER A 365 4.03 -13.97 -13.81
CA SER A 365 4.18 -12.80 -12.92
C SER A 365 5.04 -11.67 -13.50
N LEU A 366 5.83 -11.93 -14.55
CA LEU A 366 6.59 -10.88 -15.26
C LEU A 366 5.68 -9.94 -16.08
N GLY A 367 4.44 -10.35 -16.37
CA GLY A 367 3.39 -9.47 -16.93
C GLY A 367 2.86 -8.43 -15.92
N GLY A 368 3.30 -8.50 -14.67
CA GLY A 368 2.80 -7.72 -13.55
C GLY A 368 1.56 -8.34 -12.91
N GLU A 369 0.89 -7.58 -12.04
CA GLU A 369 -0.26 -8.02 -11.23
C GLU A 369 -1.41 -8.65 -12.03
N ASP A 370 -1.69 -8.09 -13.21
CA ASP A 370 -2.79 -8.51 -14.09
C ASP A 370 -2.35 -9.56 -15.11
N ALA A 371 -1.09 -10.02 -15.04
CA ALA A 371 -0.47 -10.90 -16.02
C ALA A 371 -0.64 -10.42 -17.48
N ASP A 372 -0.38 -9.12 -17.72
CA ASP A 372 -0.57 -8.50 -19.02
C ASP A 372 0.27 -9.21 -20.11
N PRO A 373 -0.37 -9.74 -21.18
CA PRO A 373 0.34 -10.48 -22.22
C PRO A 373 1.37 -9.66 -22.98
N GLY A 374 1.15 -8.36 -23.19
CA GLY A 374 2.07 -7.47 -23.89
C GLY A 374 3.33 -7.21 -23.07
N VAL A 375 3.17 -6.95 -21.77
CA VAL A 375 4.29 -6.81 -20.84
C VAL A 375 5.06 -8.12 -20.71
N LEU A 376 4.35 -9.25 -20.61
CA LEU A 376 4.97 -10.57 -20.54
C LEU A 376 5.78 -10.88 -21.80
N ALA A 377 5.24 -10.59 -22.99
CA ALA A 377 5.95 -10.78 -24.26
C ALA A 377 7.22 -9.91 -24.34
N ALA A 378 7.12 -8.65 -23.94
CA ALA A 378 8.27 -7.75 -23.90
C ALA A 378 9.37 -8.24 -22.93
N ALA A 379 8.99 -8.67 -21.72
CA ALA A 379 9.93 -9.22 -20.74
C ALA A 379 10.56 -10.53 -21.22
N THR A 380 9.75 -11.39 -21.86
CA THR A 380 10.21 -12.65 -22.46
C THR A 380 11.25 -12.40 -23.53
N TRP A 381 11.02 -11.43 -24.41
CA TRP A 381 11.99 -11.04 -25.43
C TRP A 381 13.26 -10.44 -24.82
N TYR A 382 13.12 -9.47 -23.89
CA TYR A 382 14.24 -8.74 -23.30
C TYR A 382 15.22 -9.66 -22.53
N TYR A 383 14.69 -10.64 -21.79
CA TYR A 383 15.49 -11.60 -21.03
C TYR A 383 15.77 -12.91 -21.78
N SER A 384 15.32 -13.03 -23.04
CA SER A 384 15.46 -14.25 -23.86
C SER A 384 14.92 -15.50 -23.15
N LEU A 385 13.69 -15.42 -22.64
CA LEU A 385 13.00 -16.50 -21.91
C LEU A 385 12.38 -17.58 -22.82
N GLU A 386 12.76 -17.62 -24.09
CA GLU A 386 12.23 -18.60 -25.05
C GLU A 386 12.63 -20.02 -24.64
N HIS A 387 11.64 -20.92 -24.64
CA HIS A 387 11.83 -22.31 -24.24
C HIS A 387 12.45 -23.09 -25.42
N SER A 388 13.71 -23.51 -25.31
CA SER A 388 14.18 -24.67 -26.06
C SER A 388 13.88 -25.92 -25.24
N ALA A 389 13.39 -26.99 -25.89
CA ALA A 389 13.14 -28.26 -25.21
C ALA A 389 14.44 -28.87 -24.62
N ASP A 390 15.60 -28.40 -25.09
CA ASP A 390 16.92 -28.99 -24.84
C ASP A 390 17.75 -28.23 -23.78
N ASP A 391 17.37 -27.02 -23.36
CA ASP A 391 18.17 -26.21 -22.41
C ASP A 391 17.33 -25.54 -21.30
N TYR A 392 16.86 -26.37 -20.36
CA TYR A 392 16.21 -25.90 -19.14
C TYR A 392 17.12 -25.02 -18.25
N ALA A 393 18.45 -25.18 -18.36
CA ALA A 393 19.41 -24.49 -17.52
C ALA A 393 19.58 -23.01 -17.93
N SER A 394 19.56 -22.68 -19.21
CA SER A 394 19.50 -21.28 -19.65
C SER A 394 18.17 -20.63 -19.30
N PHE A 395 17.04 -21.30 -19.55
CA PHE A 395 15.72 -20.80 -19.20
C PHE A 395 15.60 -20.48 -17.70
N SER A 396 16.00 -21.41 -16.82
CA SER A 396 15.94 -21.20 -15.37
C SER A 396 16.79 -20.02 -14.91
N ARG A 397 18.00 -19.86 -15.48
CA ARG A 397 18.89 -18.72 -15.14
C ARG A 397 18.33 -17.39 -15.65
N ALA A 398 17.80 -17.37 -16.86
CA ALA A 398 17.19 -16.17 -17.44
C ALA A 398 15.94 -15.74 -16.65
N LEU A 399 15.09 -16.70 -16.25
CA LEU A 399 13.92 -16.42 -15.42
C LEU A 399 14.32 -15.91 -14.03
N GLU A 400 15.36 -16.48 -13.43
CA GLU A 400 15.91 -15.98 -12.17
C GLU A 400 16.43 -14.54 -12.30
N ASN A 401 17.11 -14.23 -13.41
CA ASN A 401 17.56 -12.86 -13.69
C ASN A 401 16.40 -11.88 -13.85
N ALA A 402 15.39 -12.22 -14.65
CA ALA A 402 14.23 -11.38 -14.89
C ALA A 402 13.48 -11.07 -13.59
N THR A 403 13.26 -12.10 -12.78
CA THR A 403 12.52 -11.97 -11.51
C THR A 403 13.33 -11.23 -10.44
N ARG A 404 14.66 -11.45 -10.34
CA ARG A 404 15.53 -10.67 -9.44
C ARG A 404 15.52 -9.19 -9.81
N ASP A 405 15.60 -8.86 -11.09
CA ASP A 405 15.63 -7.47 -11.52
C ASP A 405 14.26 -6.80 -11.24
N TYR A 406 13.14 -7.46 -11.58
CA TYR A 406 11.79 -6.92 -11.41
C TYR A 406 11.32 -6.83 -9.95
N PHE A 407 11.55 -7.87 -9.14
CA PHE A 407 11.03 -7.94 -7.77
C PHE A 407 11.99 -7.42 -6.70
N ILE A 408 13.30 -7.33 -6.98
CA ILE A 408 14.32 -7.06 -5.94
C ILE A 408 15.22 -5.89 -6.33
N THR A 409 16.07 -6.04 -7.35
CA THR A 409 17.14 -5.07 -7.61
C THR A 409 16.61 -3.72 -8.09
N CYS A 410 15.70 -3.70 -9.07
CA CYS A 410 15.17 -2.43 -9.56
C CYS A 410 14.26 -1.71 -8.54
N PRO A 411 13.40 -2.40 -7.77
CA PRO A 411 12.68 -1.79 -6.64
C PRO A 411 13.60 -1.21 -5.55
N VAL A 412 14.73 -1.86 -5.25
CA VAL A 412 15.75 -1.34 -4.31
C VAL A 412 16.39 -0.06 -4.86
N ILE A 413 16.78 -0.04 -6.14
CA ILE A 413 17.35 1.16 -6.79
C ILE A 413 16.32 2.30 -6.83
N ASP A 414 15.07 2.00 -7.19
CA ASP A 414 14.01 3.01 -7.21
C ASP A 414 13.73 3.54 -5.81
N MET A 415 13.77 2.71 -4.77
CA MET A 415 13.66 3.16 -3.38
C MET A 415 14.82 4.09 -3.00
N ALA A 416 16.06 3.73 -3.34
CA ALA A 416 17.23 4.59 -3.13
C ALA A 416 17.07 5.95 -3.82
N ARG A 417 16.60 5.96 -5.08
CA ARG A 417 16.33 7.20 -5.84
C ARG A 417 15.24 8.05 -5.20
N HIS A 418 14.13 7.46 -4.79
CA HIS A 418 13.03 8.20 -4.16
C HIS A 418 13.46 8.77 -2.81
N TRP A 419 14.15 7.96 -2.00
CA TRP A 419 14.62 8.38 -0.70
C TRP A 419 15.69 9.48 -0.81
N ALA A 420 16.68 9.33 -1.69
CA ALA A 420 17.76 10.32 -1.84
C ALA A 420 17.27 11.67 -2.43
N ARG A 421 16.20 11.68 -3.25
CA ARG A 421 15.64 12.93 -3.79
C ARG A 421 14.81 13.72 -2.78
N ARG A 422 14.15 13.04 -1.84
CA ARG A 422 13.10 13.63 -0.99
C ARG A 422 13.40 13.58 0.50
N ALA A 423 14.10 12.55 0.97
CA ALA A 423 14.46 12.39 2.37
C ALA A 423 15.70 13.23 2.68
N ARG A 424 15.72 13.81 3.87
CA ARG A 424 16.88 14.57 4.38
C ARG A 424 18.00 13.69 4.97
N GLY A 425 17.94 12.38 4.75
CA GLY A 425 18.86 11.40 5.34
C GLY A 425 19.88 10.89 4.34
N ASN A 426 21.01 10.38 4.83
CA ASN A 426 22.03 9.80 3.96
C ASN A 426 21.52 8.49 3.34
N VAL A 427 21.87 8.25 2.07
CA VAL A 427 21.52 7.01 1.36
C VAL A 427 22.79 6.33 0.87
N PHE A 428 22.98 5.06 1.19
CA PHE A 428 24.11 4.25 0.73
C PHE A 428 23.58 2.97 0.07
N LEU A 429 24.02 2.73 -1.16
CA LEU A 429 23.65 1.54 -1.93
C LEU A 429 24.81 0.56 -1.98
N TYR A 430 24.54 -0.74 -1.81
CA TYR A 430 25.50 -1.82 -2.12
C TYR A 430 24.92 -2.83 -3.11
N HIS A 431 25.81 -3.64 -3.66
CA HIS A 431 25.45 -4.85 -4.38
C HIS A 431 26.43 -5.98 -4.06
N ALA A 432 25.92 -7.14 -3.66
CA ALA A 432 26.73 -8.34 -3.49
C ALA A 432 26.81 -9.11 -4.81
N PRO A 433 28.03 -9.36 -5.34
CA PRO A 433 28.21 -10.13 -6.56
C PRO A 433 27.82 -11.60 -6.36
N GLN A 434 27.72 -12.35 -7.45
CA GLN A 434 27.43 -13.78 -7.39
C GLN A 434 28.55 -14.52 -6.64
N SER A 435 28.15 -15.37 -5.70
CA SER A 435 29.06 -16.24 -4.97
C SER A 435 28.78 -17.69 -5.34
N TYR A 436 29.84 -18.41 -5.72
CA TYR A 436 29.78 -19.84 -5.98
C TYR A 436 30.08 -20.67 -4.72
N GLY A 437 30.50 -20.01 -3.63
CA GLY A 437 30.72 -20.62 -2.33
C GLY A 437 29.41 -20.78 -1.56
N HIS A 438 29.33 -21.80 -0.70
CA HIS A 438 28.31 -21.90 0.36
C HIS A 438 26.83 -21.89 -0.08
N GLY A 439 26.50 -22.32 -1.30
CA GLY A 439 25.11 -22.43 -1.79
C GLY A 439 24.19 -23.38 -1.01
N SER A 440 24.72 -24.12 -0.03
CA SER A 440 23.98 -24.91 0.96
C SER A 440 23.38 -24.06 2.08
N LEU A 441 23.91 -22.87 2.35
CA LEU A 441 23.43 -21.98 3.40
C LEU A 441 22.16 -21.24 2.95
N GLU A 442 21.27 -20.96 3.90
CA GLU A 442 20.03 -20.21 3.67
C GLU A 442 20.29 -18.71 3.48
N LEU A 443 21.24 -18.16 4.24
CA LEU A 443 21.65 -16.76 4.19
C LEU A 443 22.44 -16.49 2.90
N LEU A 444 22.29 -15.28 2.35
CA LEU A 444 23.08 -14.80 1.21
C LEU A 444 24.34 -14.07 1.71
N ASP A 445 25.36 -13.98 0.86
CA ASP A 445 26.68 -13.43 1.20
C ASP A 445 26.65 -12.05 1.88
N ASP A 446 25.74 -11.16 1.47
CA ASP A 446 25.60 -9.85 2.11
C ASP A 446 25.22 -9.96 3.58
N ALA A 447 24.23 -10.79 3.91
CA ALA A 447 23.87 -11.06 5.30
C ALA A 447 24.96 -11.89 6.01
N GLN A 448 25.55 -12.89 5.36
CA GLN A 448 26.63 -13.69 5.94
C GLN A 448 27.82 -12.81 6.37
N TYR A 449 28.23 -11.87 5.51
CA TYR A 449 29.29 -10.92 5.80
C TYR A 449 28.88 -9.90 6.86
N ALA A 450 27.69 -9.31 6.77
CA ALA A 450 27.21 -8.31 7.73
C ALA A 450 27.09 -8.86 9.16
N PHE A 451 26.70 -10.12 9.33
CA PHE A 451 26.52 -10.77 10.64
C PHE A 451 27.73 -11.59 11.09
N GLY A 452 28.84 -11.58 10.33
CA GLY A 452 30.09 -12.23 10.73
C GLY A 452 30.03 -13.77 10.72
N LEU A 453 29.18 -14.36 9.87
CA LEU A 453 29.06 -15.81 9.73
C LEU A 453 30.40 -16.52 9.47
N PRO A 454 31.36 -15.95 8.72
CA PRO A 454 32.69 -16.53 8.54
C PRO A 454 33.53 -16.73 9.82
N PHE A 455 33.14 -16.09 10.93
CA PHE A 455 33.80 -16.21 12.23
C PHE A 455 33.06 -17.12 13.21
N HIS A 456 31.87 -17.61 12.84
CA HIS A 456 31.07 -18.43 13.73
C HIS A 456 31.67 -19.86 13.84
N PRO A 457 31.83 -20.42 15.07
CA PRO A 457 32.53 -21.69 15.28
C PRO A 457 31.97 -22.87 14.46
N ALA A 458 30.65 -22.93 14.27
CA ALA A 458 30.01 -24.00 13.50
C ALA A 458 30.42 -24.05 12.02
N TYR A 459 30.93 -22.95 11.46
CA TYR A 459 31.41 -22.86 10.07
C TYR A 459 32.94 -22.76 9.99
N GLY A 460 33.64 -23.18 11.05
CA GLY A 460 35.09 -23.22 11.11
C GLY A 460 35.69 -23.97 9.92
N GLY A 461 36.61 -23.31 9.21
CA GLY A 461 37.30 -23.89 8.04
C GLY A 461 36.52 -23.86 6.73
N GLN A 462 35.24 -23.43 6.72
CA GLN A 462 34.45 -23.37 5.50
C GLN A 462 34.76 -22.11 4.67
N PHE A 463 35.03 -20.98 5.32
CA PHE A 463 35.31 -19.71 4.65
C PHE A 463 36.81 -19.45 4.49
N THR A 464 37.19 -18.91 3.33
CA THR A 464 38.55 -18.50 2.98
C THR A 464 39.04 -17.32 3.83
N PRO A 465 40.37 -17.13 3.98
CA PRO A 465 40.92 -15.95 4.64
C PRO A 465 40.56 -14.61 3.96
N GLU A 466 40.22 -14.63 2.67
CA GLU A 466 39.79 -13.46 1.92
C GLU A 466 38.33 -13.09 2.23
N GLU A 467 37.43 -14.08 2.27
CA GLU A 467 36.03 -13.89 2.69
C GLU A 467 35.96 -13.38 4.13
N LYS A 468 36.77 -13.92 5.05
CA LYS A 468 36.86 -13.41 6.43
C LYS A 468 37.31 -11.94 6.49
N ARG A 469 38.31 -11.56 5.68
CA ARG A 469 38.78 -10.16 5.60
C ARG A 469 37.70 -9.25 5.02
N THR A 470 36.97 -9.70 4.02
CA THR A 470 35.84 -8.96 3.42
C THR A 470 34.71 -8.79 4.43
N ALA A 471 34.33 -9.86 5.11
CA ALA A 471 33.30 -9.85 6.15
C ALA A 471 33.63 -8.84 7.25
N LEU A 472 34.86 -8.81 7.76
CA LEU A 472 35.27 -7.85 8.78
C LEU A 472 35.09 -6.39 8.33
N LYS A 473 35.42 -6.08 7.07
CA LYS A 473 35.26 -4.72 6.51
C LYS A 473 33.78 -4.37 6.29
N VAL A 474 32.96 -5.34 5.84
CA VAL A 474 31.51 -5.16 5.67
C VAL A 474 30.83 -4.93 7.02
N MET A 475 31.17 -5.74 8.04
CA MET A 475 30.72 -5.52 9.42
C MET A 475 31.07 -4.12 9.90
N GLN A 476 32.31 -3.66 9.65
CA GLN A 476 32.73 -2.32 10.04
C GLN A 476 31.89 -1.21 9.38
N TYR A 477 31.63 -1.30 8.07
CA TYR A 477 30.71 -0.36 7.40
C TYR A 477 29.32 -0.35 8.02
N PHE A 478 28.76 -1.53 8.34
CA PHE A 478 27.44 -1.65 8.94
C PHE A 478 27.42 -1.06 10.36
N ILE A 479 28.42 -1.37 11.18
CA ILE A 479 28.58 -0.83 12.53
C ILE A 479 28.68 0.70 12.50
N ASP A 480 29.49 1.26 11.59
CA ASP A 480 29.66 2.70 11.46
C ASP A 480 28.36 3.37 10.97
N CYS A 481 27.63 2.75 10.04
CA CYS A 481 26.31 3.20 9.62
C CYS A 481 25.29 3.16 10.79
N ILE A 482 25.25 2.07 11.56
CA ILE A 482 24.37 1.94 12.74
C ILE A 482 24.69 3.03 13.77
N ARG A 483 25.98 3.34 13.97
CA ARG A 483 26.42 4.35 14.94
C ARG A 483 26.14 5.77 14.46
N SER A 484 26.57 6.14 13.27
CA SER A 484 26.61 7.54 12.81
C SER A 484 25.63 7.89 11.70
N GLY A 485 25.06 6.89 11.01
CA GLY A 485 24.28 7.10 9.78
C GLY A 485 25.15 7.22 8.54
N ASN A 486 26.46 7.00 8.66
CA ASN A 486 27.41 7.01 7.56
C ASN A 486 28.43 5.88 7.72
N PRO A 487 28.55 4.94 6.76
CA PRO A 487 29.46 3.80 6.85
C PRO A 487 30.94 4.19 6.91
N ASN A 488 31.29 5.45 6.64
CA ASN A 488 32.67 5.92 6.66
C ASN A 488 33.14 6.43 8.02
N TYR A 489 32.22 6.65 8.96
CA TYR A 489 32.50 7.40 10.17
C TYR A 489 31.97 6.66 11.41
N PRO A 490 32.83 6.35 12.40
CA PRO A 490 32.40 5.65 13.60
C PRO A 490 31.47 6.49 14.51
N HIS A 491 31.55 7.83 14.40
CA HIS A 491 30.69 8.76 15.14
C HIS A 491 30.21 9.90 14.24
N GLU A 492 29.07 10.52 14.57
CA GLU A 492 28.47 11.63 13.79
C GLU A 492 29.37 12.87 13.70
N PHE A 493 30.23 13.08 14.69
CA PHE A 493 31.21 14.16 14.72
C PHE A 493 32.54 13.79 14.05
N SER A 494 32.74 12.53 13.66
CA SER A 494 33.98 12.11 12.98
C SER A 494 34.08 12.76 11.60
N ARG A 495 35.30 13.13 11.22
CA ARG A 495 35.62 13.73 9.91
C ARG A 495 36.77 13.03 9.19
N LYS A 496 37.51 12.16 9.89
CA LYS A 496 38.56 11.33 9.31
C LYS A 496 37.91 10.14 8.60
N GLY A 497 38.23 9.95 7.32
CA GLY A 497 37.74 8.82 6.54
C GLY A 497 38.26 7.47 7.03
N PRO A 498 37.69 6.36 6.52
CA PRO A 498 38.04 5.02 6.97
C PRO A 498 39.46 4.63 6.52
N GLU A 499 40.26 4.11 7.46
CA GLU A 499 41.57 3.52 7.16
C GLU A 499 41.47 2.04 6.78
N PHE A 500 40.36 1.37 7.15
CA PHE A 500 40.18 -0.07 6.95
C PHE A 500 39.78 -0.45 5.51
N ALA A 501 39.21 0.49 4.75
CA ALA A 501 38.71 0.25 3.39
C ALA A 501 38.47 1.56 2.61
N VAL A 502 38.20 1.45 1.31
CA VAL A 502 37.92 2.57 0.41
C VAL A 502 36.64 3.31 0.82
N PRO A 503 36.65 4.64 1.00
CA PRO A 503 35.45 5.40 1.36
C PRO A 503 34.25 5.07 0.48
N TRP A 504 33.11 4.82 1.12
CA TRP A 504 31.84 4.50 0.48
C TRP A 504 31.11 5.81 0.13
N PRO A 505 30.96 6.15 -1.15
CA PRO A 505 30.25 7.35 -1.57
C PRO A 505 28.75 7.24 -1.31
N ASP A 506 28.12 8.36 -1.02
CA ASP A 506 26.67 8.47 -0.95
C ASP A 506 26.01 8.18 -2.31
N PHE A 507 24.77 7.71 -2.23
CA PHE A 507 23.91 7.54 -3.39
C PHE A 507 23.34 8.89 -3.80
N VAL A 508 23.93 9.47 -4.86
CA VAL A 508 23.44 10.73 -5.44
C VAL A 508 22.55 10.42 -6.64
N PRO A 509 21.26 10.79 -6.64
CA PRO A 509 20.37 10.53 -7.76
C PRO A 509 20.74 11.40 -8.96
N GLY A 510 20.93 10.79 -10.14
CA GLY A 510 21.26 11.54 -11.37
C GLY A 510 22.05 10.71 -12.39
N THR A 511 22.24 11.28 -13.58
CA THR A 511 22.88 10.59 -14.72
C THR A 511 24.34 10.21 -14.48
N ASN A 512 25.07 11.04 -13.70
CA ASN A 512 26.48 10.87 -13.35
C ASN A 512 26.70 10.36 -11.91
N GLY A 513 25.62 10.02 -11.19
CA GLY A 513 25.63 9.55 -9.81
C GLY A 513 25.32 8.05 -9.70
N GLU A 514 24.43 7.71 -8.78
CA GLU A 514 23.99 6.34 -8.47
C GLU A 514 25.16 5.43 -8.10
N ASN A 515 26.03 5.94 -7.22
CA ASN A 515 27.16 5.17 -6.72
C ASN A 515 26.67 4.02 -5.83
N TYR A 516 27.37 2.90 -5.90
CA TYR A 516 27.18 1.79 -4.98
C TYR A 516 28.50 1.13 -4.63
N LYS A 517 28.52 0.43 -3.49
CA LYS A 517 29.64 -0.40 -3.06
C LYS A 517 29.41 -1.84 -3.50
N GLU A 518 30.35 -2.42 -4.24
CA GLU A 518 30.31 -3.84 -4.59
C GLU A 518 30.96 -4.66 -3.47
N PHE A 519 30.31 -5.71 -2.98
CA PHE A 519 30.86 -6.59 -1.94
C PHE A 519 31.72 -7.73 -2.50
N SER A 520 32.65 -7.37 -3.39
CA SER A 520 33.78 -8.22 -3.75
C SER A 520 34.96 -7.98 -2.80
N ALA A 521 35.99 -8.81 -2.86
CA ALA A 521 37.12 -8.73 -1.93
C ALA A 521 37.85 -7.36 -1.90
N GLN A 522 37.82 -6.64 -3.02
CA GLN A 522 38.43 -5.32 -3.15
C GLN A 522 37.52 -4.18 -2.66
N LEU A 523 36.23 -4.44 -2.46
CA LEU A 523 35.22 -3.45 -2.07
C LEU A 523 35.21 -2.19 -2.96
N PRO A 524 35.17 -2.31 -4.31
CA PRO A 524 35.27 -1.18 -5.20
C PRO A 524 34.00 -0.32 -5.20
N ASN A 525 34.18 0.97 -5.51
CA ASN A 525 33.08 1.88 -5.81
C ASN A 525 32.68 1.73 -7.27
N ARG A 526 31.40 1.45 -7.52
CA ARG A 526 30.80 1.31 -8.84
C ARG A 526 29.68 2.34 -9.03
N ARG A 527 29.17 2.47 -10.25
CA ARG A 527 28.08 3.38 -10.60
C ARG A 527 27.06 2.72 -11.50
N GLY A 528 25.79 3.10 -11.36
CA GLY A 528 24.73 2.71 -12.29
C GLY A 528 24.44 1.22 -12.31
N LEU A 529 24.18 0.62 -11.12
CA LEU A 529 23.75 -0.77 -11.02
C LEU A 529 22.54 -1.03 -11.91
N LYS A 530 22.64 -2.01 -12.82
CA LYS A 530 21.52 -2.50 -13.64
C LYS A 530 20.74 -1.38 -14.37
N LYS A 531 21.45 -0.33 -14.82
CA LYS A 531 20.82 0.87 -15.39
C LYS A 531 19.93 0.59 -16.61
N ALA A 532 20.35 -0.33 -17.48
CA ALA A 532 19.59 -0.75 -18.65
C ALA A 532 18.33 -1.53 -18.23
N ASP A 533 18.51 -2.60 -17.45
CA ASP A 533 17.44 -3.49 -16.98
C ASP A 533 16.37 -2.72 -16.17
N CYS A 534 16.81 -1.84 -15.27
CA CYS A 534 15.88 -1.03 -14.49
C CYS A 534 15.25 0.09 -15.32
N SER A 535 15.86 0.55 -16.41
CA SER A 535 15.18 1.45 -17.37
C SER A 535 14.11 0.70 -18.16
N PHE A 536 14.34 -0.56 -18.51
CA PHE A 536 13.33 -1.42 -19.12
C PHE A 536 12.09 -1.52 -18.22
N TRP A 537 12.25 -1.92 -16.96
CA TRP A 537 11.13 -2.07 -16.02
C TRP A 537 10.47 -0.73 -15.61
N SER A 538 11.27 0.30 -15.29
CA SER A 538 10.73 1.55 -14.72
C SER A 538 10.23 2.56 -15.76
N LYS A 539 10.68 2.47 -17.03
CA LYS A 539 10.30 3.42 -18.09
C LYS A 539 9.55 2.73 -19.23
N TYR A 540 10.18 1.75 -19.90
CA TYR A 540 9.60 1.12 -21.08
C TYR A 540 8.29 0.39 -20.77
N ILE A 541 8.27 -0.44 -19.73
CA ILE A 541 7.04 -1.15 -19.32
C ILE A 541 5.95 -0.16 -18.85
N ARG A 542 6.31 0.93 -18.17
CA ARG A 542 5.32 1.96 -17.79
C ARG A 542 4.71 2.65 -19.00
N SER A 543 5.51 2.97 -20.03
CA SER A 543 4.98 3.52 -21.28
C SER A 543 4.16 2.53 -22.09
N LEU A 544 4.38 1.22 -21.93
CA LEU A 544 3.56 0.20 -22.57
C LEU A 544 2.17 0.11 -21.92
N LYS A 545 2.09 0.32 -20.60
CA LYS A 545 0.82 0.28 -19.84
C LYS A 545 -0.03 1.54 -19.98
N ALA A 546 0.57 2.73 -20.11
CA ALA A 546 -0.17 3.99 -20.16
C ALA A 546 -1.24 4.09 -21.29
N PRO A 547 -0.99 3.64 -22.54
CA PRO A 547 -2.00 3.64 -23.60
C PRO A 547 -3.17 2.66 -23.35
N ALA A 548 -2.95 1.59 -22.59
CA ALA A 548 -3.97 0.58 -22.29
C ALA A 548 -4.98 1.07 -21.23
N ASP A 549 -4.54 1.95 -20.33
CA ASP A 549 -5.42 2.60 -19.34
C ASP A 549 -6.25 3.72 -19.98
N GLU A 550 -5.67 4.51 -20.89
CA GLU A 550 -6.43 5.53 -21.68
C GLU A 550 -7.48 4.89 -22.60
N ALA A 551 -7.22 3.71 -23.17
CA ALA A 551 -8.19 2.97 -23.97
C ALA A 551 -9.34 2.37 -23.13
N LYS A 552 -9.11 2.04 -21.85
CA LYS A 552 -10.17 1.60 -20.93
C LYS A 552 -11.08 2.77 -20.51
N ASP A 553 -10.52 3.97 -20.36
CA ASP A 553 -11.31 5.19 -20.11
C ASP A 553 -12.07 5.66 -21.37
N GLY A 554 -11.52 5.41 -22.57
CA GLY A 554 -12.15 5.75 -23.86
C GLY A 554 -13.38 4.90 -24.25
N LEU A 555 -13.56 3.73 -23.64
CA LEU A 555 -14.72 2.83 -23.90
C LEU A 555 -15.98 3.22 -23.09
N SER A 556 -15.91 4.27 -22.27
CA SER A 556 -17.04 4.85 -21.52
C SER A 556 -17.59 6.13 -22.16
N ALA A 557 -17.02 6.62 -23.27
CA ALA A 557 -17.52 7.80 -23.97
C ALA A 557 -18.08 7.40 -25.34
N GLY A 558 -19.30 6.87 -25.32
CA GLY A 558 -20.11 6.73 -26.53
C GLY A 558 -20.74 8.07 -26.89
N SER A 559 -20.55 8.46 -28.16
CA SER A 559 -21.36 9.36 -28.98
C SER A 559 -21.61 10.79 -28.46
N GLU A 560 -20.93 11.76 -29.08
CA GLU A 560 -21.59 12.99 -29.50
C GLU A 560 -20.92 13.52 -30.78
N GLU A 561 -21.76 14.01 -31.67
CA GLU A 561 -21.59 14.13 -33.11
C GLU A 561 -20.66 15.27 -33.57
N GLU A 562 -20.20 15.14 -34.81
CA GLU A 562 -19.48 16.16 -35.59
C GLU A 562 -20.29 17.45 -35.75
N GLU A 563 -19.64 18.61 -35.54
CA GLU A 563 -20.01 19.84 -36.24
C GLU A 563 -18.74 20.59 -36.70
N GLN A 564 -18.54 20.61 -38.02
CA GLN A 564 -17.66 21.55 -38.71
C GLN A 564 -18.26 22.97 -38.67
N PRO A 565 -17.44 24.00 -38.94
CA PRO A 565 -17.86 24.91 -39.99
C PRO A 565 -16.75 25.27 -41.00
N ALA A 566 -17.17 25.30 -42.25
CA ALA A 566 -16.50 25.85 -43.41
C ALA A 566 -16.33 27.38 -43.32
N GLY A 567 -15.31 27.91 -44.02
CA GLY A 567 -14.90 29.30 -43.95
C GLY A 567 -15.55 30.31 -44.90
N SER A 568 -15.07 31.55 -44.79
CA SER A 568 -15.07 32.68 -45.74
C SER A 568 -14.17 33.76 -45.08
N GLY A 569 -13.35 34.62 -45.69
CA GLY A 569 -13.07 35.01 -47.07
C GLY A 569 -12.78 36.52 -47.10
N LEU A 570 -11.48 36.90 -47.22
CA LEU A 570 -10.88 38.07 -47.91
C LEU A 570 -11.16 39.55 -47.50
N ARG A 571 -10.07 40.31 -47.21
CA ARG A 571 -9.52 41.48 -47.95
C ARG A 571 -8.43 42.21 -47.11
N GLU A 572 -7.16 42.20 -47.53
CA GLU A 572 -6.43 43.20 -48.38
C GLU A 572 -6.19 44.57 -47.70
N ASP A 573 -4.94 44.90 -47.35
CA ASP A 573 -4.10 45.90 -48.08
C ASP A 573 -2.75 46.21 -47.39
N LEU A 574 -1.71 46.31 -48.23
CA LEU A 574 -0.31 46.72 -48.00
C LEU A 574 -0.19 48.27 -47.90
N PRO A 575 0.87 48.87 -47.28
CA PRO A 575 2.19 48.96 -47.92
C PRO A 575 3.46 49.01 -47.01
N ASP A 576 4.61 48.65 -47.60
CA ASP A 576 6.02 48.87 -47.18
C ASP A 576 6.46 50.33 -47.54
N PRO A 577 7.69 50.88 -47.31
CA PRO A 577 8.93 50.31 -46.76
C PRO A 577 9.75 51.24 -45.81
N GLY A 578 10.78 50.74 -45.10
CA GLY A 578 11.74 51.66 -44.45
C GLY A 578 12.82 51.15 -43.47
N SER A 579 13.92 50.63 -44.01
CA SER A 579 15.33 50.88 -43.60
C SER A 579 15.95 50.32 -42.29
N LYS A 580 17.02 49.54 -42.50
CA LYS A 580 18.38 49.58 -41.90
C LYS A 580 18.56 49.24 -40.40
N SER A 581 19.30 48.16 -40.10
CA SER A 581 20.77 48.19 -39.89
C SER A 581 21.30 46.86 -39.30
N TYR A 582 22.54 46.57 -39.68
CA TYR A 582 23.34 45.35 -39.53
C TYR A 582 24.17 45.25 -38.25
N SER A 583 24.72 44.04 -38.04
CA SER A 583 26.00 43.66 -37.40
C SER A 583 25.97 43.39 -35.89
N LYS A 584 26.65 42.36 -35.36
CA LYS A 584 27.61 41.41 -35.95
C LYS A 584 27.64 40.13 -35.11
#